data_AF-A0A0G0HQC0-F1
#
_entry.id   AF-A0A0G0HQC0-F1
#
_cell.length_a   1.000
_cell.length_b   1.000
_cell.length_c   1.000
_cell.angle_alpha   90.00
_cell.angle_beta   90.00
_cell.angle_gamma   90.00
#
_symmetry.space_group_name_H-M   'P 1'
#
loop_
_entity.id
_entity.type
_entity.pdbx_description
1 polymer ?
#
loop_
_entity_poly.entity_id
_entity_poly.type
_entity_poly.pdbx_seq_one_letter_code
_entity_poly.pdbx_strand_id
1 'polypeptide(L)'
;MKISRELAIRILKYLDEHKNFYFPFLVMCKEHAEGDDDFIEIEPEEWEMIQEDDKYQTFELWENLQNLDEETLKLLAKGFLEKITSESLEKKIEKLAKKYRKEWKVELWESEDIEEFGYNEFIGGKAEGCEECLESIKKYGKIE
;
A
#
# COMPACT_ATOMS: atom_id res chain seq x y z
N MET A 1 11.33 -9.94 5.26
CA MET A 1 9.91 -9.90 4.82
C MET A 1 9.87 -9.65 3.32
N LYS A 2 9.30 -10.57 2.52
CA LYS A 2 9.21 -10.40 1.06
C LYS A 2 8.36 -9.19 0.67
N ILE A 3 8.82 -8.40 -0.29
CA ILE A 3 8.10 -7.24 -0.86
C ILE A 3 8.13 -7.30 -2.39
N SER A 4 7.22 -6.57 -3.05
CA SER A 4 7.24 -6.48 -4.51
C SER A 4 8.30 -5.47 -4.98
N ARG A 5 8.76 -5.61 -6.24
CA ARG A 5 9.68 -4.66 -6.88
C ARG A 5 9.12 -3.24 -6.86
N GLU A 6 7.83 -3.06 -7.16
CA GLU A 6 7.19 -1.74 -7.15
C GLU A 6 7.20 -1.12 -5.74
N LEU A 7 7.01 -1.94 -4.71
CA LEU A 7 7.08 -1.48 -3.33
C LEU A 7 8.51 -1.11 -2.94
N ALA A 8 9.51 -1.92 -3.33
CA ALA A 8 10.92 -1.61 -3.09
C ALA A 8 11.33 -0.27 -3.71
N ILE A 9 10.98 -0.04 -4.99
CA ILE A 9 11.25 1.22 -5.69
C ILE A 9 10.59 2.41 -4.96
N ARG A 10 9.33 2.27 -4.52
CA ARG A 10 8.64 3.34 -3.78
C ARG A 10 9.31 3.65 -2.44
N ILE A 11 9.80 2.63 -1.72
CA ILE A 11 10.54 2.81 -0.47
C ILE A 11 11.83 3.56 -0.73
N LEU A 12 12.68 3.04 -1.62
CA LEU A 12 13.99 3.61 -1.94
C LEU A 12 13.86 5.06 -2.39
N LYS A 13 12.95 5.33 -3.33
CA LYS A 13 12.65 6.69 -3.80
C LYS A 13 12.22 7.63 -2.67
N TYR A 14 11.34 7.19 -1.78
CA TYR A 14 10.90 8.01 -0.65
C TYR A 14 12.06 8.30 0.32
N LEU A 15 12.91 7.30 0.60
CA LEU A 15 14.08 7.48 1.47
C LEU A 15 15.11 8.43 0.84
N ASP A 16 15.26 8.40 -0.48
CA ASP A 16 16.10 9.32 -1.24
C ASP A 16 15.58 10.76 -1.15
N GLU A 17 14.27 10.97 -1.37
CA GLU A 17 13.62 12.28 -1.28
C GLU A 17 13.54 12.83 0.16
N HIS A 18 13.57 11.95 1.17
CA HIS A 18 13.39 12.29 2.59
C HIS A 18 14.54 11.79 3.48
N LYS A 19 15.77 12.26 3.23
CA LYS A 19 17.00 11.84 3.94
C LYS A 19 16.96 11.87 5.48
N ASN A 20 16.09 12.68 6.09
CA ASN A 20 15.92 12.77 7.56
C ASN A 20 14.88 11.79 8.12
N PHE A 21 14.20 11.02 7.27
CA PHE A 21 13.21 10.03 7.69
C PHE A 21 13.89 8.79 8.24
N TYR A 22 13.62 8.45 9.50
CA TYR A 22 14.11 7.21 10.08
C TYR A 22 13.31 6.03 9.54
N PHE A 23 13.99 5.05 8.93
CA PHE A 23 13.39 3.80 8.46
C PHE A 23 14.16 2.62 9.05
N PRO A 24 13.54 1.79 9.91
CA PRO A 24 14.25 0.76 10.68
C PRO A 24 14.52 -0.53 9.91
N PHE A 25 14.41 -0.53 8.58
CA PHE A 25 14.56 -1.70 7.73
C PHE A 25 15.60 -1.46 6.64
N LEU A 26 16.30 -2.52 6.25
CA LEU A 26 17.14 -2.58 5.07
C LEU A 26 16.31 -3.10 3.89
N VAL A 27 16.50 -2.50 2.71
CA VAL A 27 15.94 -3.01 1.45
C VAL A 27 16.98 -3.93 0.83
N MET A 28 16.68 -5.22 0.79
CA MET A 28 17.59 -6.23 0.28
C MET A 28 17.15 -6.70 -1.11
N CYS A 29 18.09 -6.88 -2.03
CA CYS A 29 17.85 -7.44 -3.36
C CYS A 29 18.77 -8.62 -3.63
N LYS A 30 18.23 -9.67 -4.27
CA LYS A 30 19.02 -10.86 -4.60
C LYS A 30 19.85 -10.69 -5.87
N GLU A 31 19.30 -10.06 -6.90
CA GLU A 31 19.93 -9.99 -8.23
C GLU A 31 20.96 -8.84 -8.37
N HIS A 32 21.44 -8.27 -7.26
CA HIS A 32 22.39 -7.15 -7.29
C HIS A 32 23.83 -7.58 -7.61
N ALA A 33 24.27 -8.75 -7.14
CA ALA A 33 25.55 -9.33 -7.51
C ALA A 33 25.39 -10.42 -8.57
N GLU A 34 26.15 -10.31 -9.67
CA GLU A 34 26.23 -11.38 -10.66
C GLU A 34 26.94 -12.60 -10.07
N GLY A 35 26.19 -13.69 -9.88
CA GLY A 35 26.74 -15.00 -9.54
C GLY A 35 26.76 -15.37 -8.06
N ASP A 36 26.29 -14.49 -7.17
CA ASP A 36 26.04 -14.82 -5.76
C ASP A 36 24.53 -14.96 -5.50
N ASP A 37 24.15 -16.01 -4.78
CA ASP A 37 22.75 -16.28 -4.40
C ASP A 37 22.32 -15.50 -3.14
N ASP A 38 23.17 -14.58 -2.66
CA ASP A 38 22.98 -13.83 -1.43
C ASP A 38 22.27 -12.49 -1.65
N PHE A 39 21.56 -12.04 -0.61
CA PHE A 39 20.86 -10.76 -0.60
C PHE A 39 21.83 -9.62 -0.26
N ILE A 40 21.77 -8.54 -1.04
CA ILE A 40 22.58 -7.33 -0.87
C ILE A 40 21.68 -6.15 -0.51
N GLU A 41 22.13 -5.32 0.42
CA GLU A 41 21.47 -4.06 0.78
C GLU A 41 21.55 -3.07 -0.38
N ILE A 42 20.41 -2.46 -0.68
CA ILE A 42 20.27 -1.44 -1.72
C ILE A 42 20.19 -0.07 -1.07
N GLU A 43 21.03 0.84 -1.54
CA GLU A 43 21.01 2.22 -1.10
C GLU A 43 19.82 2.99 -1.72
N PRO A 44 19.21 3.95 -1.00
CA PRO A 44 18.07 4.71 -1.50
C PRO A 44 18.27 5.32 -2.89
N GLU A 45 19.47 5.81 -3.19
CA GLU A 45 19.84 6.49 -4.45
C GLU A 45 19.85 5.57 -5.68
N GLU A 46 19.86 4.25 -5.48
CA GLU A 46 19.87 3.25 -6.55
C GLU A 46 18.47 3.00 -7.15
N TRP A 47 17.43 3.70 -6.68
CA TRP A 47 16.03 3.47 -7.09
C TRP A 47 15.79 3.65 -8.58
N GLU A 48 16.45 4.62 -9.23
CA GLU A 48 16.31 4.89 -10.67
C GLU A 48 16.82 3.71 -11.50
N MET A 49 18.02 3.22 -11.17
CA MET A 49 18.63 2.06 -11.83
C MET A 49 17.73 0.81 -11.70
N ILE A 50 17.21 0.56 -10.50
CA ILE A 50 16.33 -0.59 -10.25
C ILE A 50 15.01 -0.46 -11.00
N GLN A 51 14.52 0.76 -11.17
CA GLN A 51 13.30 1.01 -11.94
C GLN A 51 13.51 0.75 -13.44
N GLU A 52 14.67 1.12 -13.98
CA GLU A 52 15.00 0.99 -15.40
C GLU A 52 15.41 -0.43 -15.81
N ASP A 53 16.15 -1.14 -14.95
CA ASP A 53 16.64 -2.50 -15.22
C ASP A 53 15.67 -3.55 -14.65
N ASP A 54 15.20 -4.46 -15.51
CA ASP A 54 14.25 -5.50 -15.15
C ASP A 54 14.91 -6.76 -14.59
N LYS A 55 16.24 -6.82 -14.46
CA LYS A 55 16.90 -7.95 -13.80
C LYS A 55 16.58 -8.04 -12.30
N TYR A 56 16.30 -6.91 -11.65
CA TYR A 56 16.03 -6.85 -10.21
C TYR A 56 14.59 -7.26 -9.91
N GLN A 57 14.39 -8.45 -9.33
CA GLN A 57 13.06 -9.05 -9.19
C GLN A 57 12.73 -9.48 -7.76
N THR A 58 13.74 -9.87 -6.98
CA THR A 58 13.53 -10.46 -5.65
C THR A 58 13.97 -9.48 -4.57
N PHE A 59 13.01 -9.04 -3.75
CA PHE A 59 13.24 -8.05 -2.69
C PHE A 59 12.72 -8.50 -1.32
N GLU A 60 13.46 -8.13 -0.29
CA GLU A 60 13.05 -8.32 1.10
C GLU A 60 13.35 -7.08 1.96
N LEU A 61 12.51 -6.86 2.98
CA LEU A 61 12.81 -5.95 4.09
C LEU A 61 13.40 -6.73 5.25
N TRP A 62 14.60 -6.36 5.67
CA TRP A 62 15.29 -6.95 6.82
C TRP A 62 15.33 -5.95 7.96
N GLU A 63 15.18 -6.42 9.19
CA GLU A 63 15.30 -5.57 10.37
C GLU A 63 16.75 -5.13 10.54
N ASN A 64 16.99 -3.85 10.80
CA ASN A 64 18.35 -3.36 11.00
C ASN A 64 18.80 -3.39 12.48
N LEU A 65 17.89 -3.20 13.46
CA LEU A 65 18.35 -2.66 14.77
C LEU A 65 17.77 -3.22 16.08
N GLN A 66 16.70 -4.03 16.14
CA GLN A 66 15.99 -4.22 17.42
C GLN A 66 15.69 -5.67 17.86
N ASN A 67 16.11 -6.72 17.13
CA ASN A 67 15.79 -8.12 17.46
C ASN A 67 14.31 -8.28 17.86
N LEU A 68 13.41 -7.62 17.12
CA LEU A 68 12.00 -7.63 17.42
C LEU A 68 11.41 -8.99 17.07
N ASP A 69 10.37 -9.38 17.80
CA ASP A 69 9.60 -10.53 17.38
C ASP A 69 8.91 -10.25 16.03
N GLU A 70 8.59 -11.33 15.30
CA GLU A 70 8.07 -11.24 13.93
C GLU A 70 6.75 -10.46 13.85
N GLU A 71 5.90 -10.52 14.88
CA GLU A 71 4.62 -9.80 14.90
C GLU A 71 4.85 -8.29 15.05
N THR A 72 5.69 -7.89 16.00
CA THR A 72 6.08 -6.49 16.18
C THR A 72 6.75 -5.93 14.92
N LEU A 73 7.63 -6.70 14.29
CA LEU A 73 8.30 -6.33 13.05
C LEU A 73 7.30 -6.06 11.91
N LYS A 74 6.30 -6.94 11.75
CA LYS A 74 5.24 -6.78 10.75
C LYS A 74 4.38 -5.54 11.02
N LEU A 75 4.01 -5.29 12.27
CA LEU A 75 3.21 -4.13 12.64
C LEU A 75 3.95 -2.82 12.40
N LEU A 76 5.24 -2.74 12.77
CA LEU A 76 6.07 -1.58 12.48
C LEU A 76 6.23 -1.36 10.97
N ALA A 77 6.59 -2.42 10.23
CA ALA A 77 6.73 -2.34 8.78
C ALA A 77 5.45 -1.80 8.14
N LYS A 78 4.28 -2.29 8.56
CA LYS A 78 2.99 -1.80 8.07
C LYS A 78 2.82 -0.29 8.24
N GLY A 79 3.10 0.25 9.42
CA GLY A 79 2.96 1.70 9.69
C GLY A 79 3.88 2.56 8.82
N PHE A 80 5.14 2.14 8.66
CA PHE A 80 6.10 2.83 7.77
C PHE A 80 5.68 2.74 6.30
N LEU A 81 5.28 1.56 5.83
CA LEU A 81 4.85 1.35 4.44
C LEU A 81 3.58 2.14 4.11
N GLU A 82 2.62 2.23 5.03
CA GLU A 82 1.43 3.08 4.85
C GLU A 82 1.79 4.55 4.71
N LYS A 83 2.76 5.04 5.51
CA LYS A 83 3.28 6.41 5.41
C LYS A 83 3.97 6.67 4.07
N ILE A 84 4.88 5.78 3.67
CA ILE A 84 5.69 5.88 2.45
C ILE A 84 4.82 5.82 1.20
N THR A 85 4.02 4.78 1.08
CA THR A 85 3.21 4.55 -0.13
C THR A 85 2.06 5.55 -0.25
N SER A 86 1.77 6.28 0.83
CA SER A 86 0.54 7.06 0.98
C SER A 86 -0.71 6.24 0.64
N GLU A 87 -0.65 4.90 0.69
CA GLU A 87 -1.78 3.99 0.57
C GLU A 87 -2.41 3.81 1.94
N SER A 88 -2.73 4.94 2.57
CA SER A 88 -3.48 4.93 3.82
C SER A 88 -4.78 4.15 3.61
N LEU A 89 -5.25 3.53 4.69
CA LEU A 89 -6.58 2.92 4.72
C LEU A 89 -7.63 3.90 4.14
N GLU A 90 -7.51 5.19 4.43
CA GLU A 90 -8.35 6.25 3.85
C GLU A 90 -8.33 6.26 2.31
N LYS A 91 -7.16 6.26 1.65
CA LYS A 91 -7.11 6.21 0.17
C LYS A 91 -7.71 4.93 -0.41
N LYS A 92 -7.58 3.80 0.29
CA LYS A 92 -8.20 2.53 -0.13
C LYS A 92 -9.72 2.61 -0.03
N ILE A 93 -10.24 3.13 1.08
CA ILE A 93 -11.69 3.35 1.26
C ILE A 93 -12.19 4.36 0.22
N GLU A 94 -11.44 5.42 -0.07
CA GLU A 94 -11.80 6.42 -1.10
C GLU A 94 -11.88 5.80 -2.50
N LYS A 95 -10.93 4.93 -2.88
CA LYS A 95 -10.98 4.21 -4.15
C LYS A 95 -12.20 3.29 -4.23
N LEU A 96 -12.53 2.59 -3.14
CA LEU A 96 -13.71 1.70 -3.08
C LEU A 96 -15.01 2.49 -3.17
N ALA A 97 -15.14 3.59 -2.42
CA ALA A 97 -16.30 4.48 -2.49
C ALA A 97 -16.56 4.96 -3.93
N LYS A 98 -15.52 5.49 -4.60
CA LYS A 98 -15.60 5.95 -5.99
C LYS A 98 -15.98 4.82 -6.95
N LYS A 99 -15.41 3.63 -6.76
CA LYS A 99 -15.72 2.45 -7.58
C LYS A 99 -17.19 2.07 -7.45
N TYR A 100 -17.67 1.83 -6.23
CA TYR A 100 -19.05 1.41 -6.00
C TYR A 100 -20.06 2.48 -6.40
N ARG A 101 -19.78 3.76 -6.13
CA ARG A 101 -20.66 4.86 -6.55
C ARG A 101 -20.76 4.98 -8.08
N LYS A 102 -19.70 4.65 -8.81
CA LYS A 102 -19.70 4.59 -10.28
C LYS A 102 -20.45 3.37 -10.83
N GLU A 103 -20.40 2.25 -10.12
CA GLU A 103 -21.08 1.01 -10.49
C GLU A 103 -22.58 1.04 -10.14
N TRP A 104 -22.98 1.83 -9.15
CA TRP A 104 -24.37 2.05 -8.80
C TRP A 104 -25.12 2.82 -9.89
N LYS A 105 -26.26 2.28 -10.31
CA LYS A 105 -27.09 2.80 -11.39
C LYS A 105 -28.39 3.34 -10.84
N VAL A 106 -28.60 4.65 -10.97
CA VAL A 106 -29.80 5.33 -10.44
C VAL A 106 -31.07 4.78 -11.09
N GLU A 107 -31.00 4.45 -12.38
CA GLU A 107 -32.10 3.93 -13.17
C GLU A 107 -32.61 2.54 -12.71
N LEU A 108 -31.77 1.75 -12.03
CA LEU A 108 -32.15 0.44 -11.51
C LEU A 108 -32.83 0.51 -10.14
N TRP A 109 -32.94 1.70 -9.53
CA TRP A 109 -33.61 1.89 -8.25
C TRP A 109 -35.14 1.67 -8.34
N GLU A 110 -35.70 1.78 -9.54
CA GLU A 110 -37.11 1.50 -9.82
C GLU A 110 -37.29 0.19 -10.62
N SER A 111 -36.25 -0.66 -10.69
CA SER A 111 -36.34 -1.91 -11.45
C SER A 111 -37.38 -2.85 -10.86
N GLU A 112 -38.26 -3.38 -11.71
CA GLU A 112 -39.21 -4.43 -11.35
C GLU A 112 -38.54 -5.82 -11.31
N ASP A 113 -37.32 -5.95 -11.86
CA ASP A 113 -36.50 -7.15 -11.70
C ASP A 113 -35.83 -7.14 -10.33
N ILE A 114 -36.28 -8.03 -9.46
CA ILE A 114 -35.84 -8.10 -8.06
C ILE A 114 -34.36 -8.45 -7.91
N GLU A 115 -33.77 -9.22 -8.83
CA GLU A 115 -32.36 -9.59 -8.76
C GLU A 115 -31.49 -8.39 -9.18
N GLU A 116 -31.86 -7.70 -10.25
CA GLU A 116 -31.17 -6.48 -10.68
C GLU A 116 -31.29 -5.35 -9.65
N PHE A 117 -32.50 -5.13 -9.13
CA PHE A 117 -32.74 -4.17 -8.05
C PHE A 117 -31.89 -4.52 -6.82
N GLY A 118 -31.94 -5.78 -6.36
CA GLY A 118 -31.23 -6.22 -5.17
C GLY A 118 -29.72 -6.09 -5.29
N TYR A 119 -29.14 -6.43 -6.45
CA TYR A 119 -27.71 -6.24 -6.69
C TYR A 119 -27.33 -4.75 -6.75
N ASN A 120 -28.14 -3.92 -7.39
CA ASN A 120 -27.90 -2.48 -7.45
C ASN A 120 -27.94 -1.84 -6.05
N GLU A 121 -28.94 -2.17 -5.23
CA GLU A 121 -29.04 -1.70 -3.84
C GLU A 121 -27.83 -2.17 -2.99
N PHE A 122 -27.36 -3.40 -3.18
CA PHE A 122 -26.15 -3.89 -2.53
C PHE A 122 -24.93 -3.04 -2.88
N ILE A 123 -24.73 -2.69 -4.16
CA ILE A 123 -23.63 -1.82 -4.60
C ILE A 123 -23.79 -0.40 -4.03
N GLY A 124 -25.02 0.13 -4.01
CA GLY A 124 -25.34 1.42 -3.39
C GLY A 124 -24.95 1.45 -1.91
N GLY A 125 -25.39 0.45 -1.14
CA GLY A 125 -25.05 0.33 0.28
C GLY A 125 -23.54 0.15 0.54
N LYS A 126 -22.81 -0.52 -0.36
CA LYS A 126 -21.34 -0.59 -0.29
C LYS A 126 -20.69 0.77 -0.50
N ALA A 127 -21.19 1.58 -1.44
CA ALA A 127 -20.71 2.94 -1.66
C ALA A 127 -20.93 3.81 -0.43
N GLU A 128 -22.16 3.82 0.10
CA GLU A 128 -22.56 4.59 1.29
C GLU A 128 -21.72 4.22 2.50
N GLY A 129 -21.57 2.92 2.80
CA GLY A 129 -20.75 2.48 3.93
C GLY A 129 -19.28 2.91 3.81
N CYS A 130 -18.72 2.97 2.61
CA CYS A 130 -17.36 3.49 2.41
C CYS A 130 -17.30 5.01 2.61
N GLU A 131 -18.30 5.75 2.13
CA GLU A 131 -18.40 7.21 2.27
C GLU A 131 -18.56 7.63 3.74
N GLU A 132 -19.40 6.94 4.50
CA GLU A 132 -19.57 7.15 5.94
C GLU A 132 -18.28 6.86 6.74
N CYS A 133 -17.55 5.81 6.35
CA CYS A 133 -16.24 5.52 6.92
C CYS A 133 -15.26 6.68 6.68
N LEU A 134 -15.24 7.25 5.47
CA LEU A 134 -14.37 8.38 5.14
C LEU A 134 -14.75 9.64 5.93
N GLU A 135 -16.04 9.93 6.07
CA GLU A 135 -16.49 11.04 6.93
C GLU A 135 -16.04 10.85 8.37
N SER A 136 -16.19 9.64 8.91
CA SER A 136 -15.76 9.31 10.27
C SER A 136 -14.25 9.49 10.45
N ILE A 137 -13.45 9.01 9.49
CA ILE A 137 -11.99 9.18 9.50
C ILE A 137 -11.61 10.67 9.43
N LYS A 138 -12.23 11.45 8.56
CA LYS A 138 -11.94 12.89 8.44
C LYS A 138 -12.32 13.66 9.70
N LYS A 139 -13.43 13.28 10.34
CA LYS A 139 -13.98 13.93 11.52
C LYS A 139 -13.23 13.59 12.80
N TYR A 140 -12.80 12.35 12.95
CA TYR A 140 -12.25 11.84 14.22
C TYR A 140 -10.83 11.27 14.12
N GLY A 141 -10.30 11.06 12.91
CA GLY A 141 -8.99 10.44 12.68
C GLY A 141 -7.80 11.40 12.72
N LYS A 142 -8.04 12.71 12.90
CA LYS A 142 -6.96 13.66 13.19
C LYS A 142 -6.63 13.59 14.68
N ILE A 143 -5.54 12.92 15.00
CA ILE A 143 -4.85 13.11 16.28
C ILE A 143 -3.99 14.38 16.09
N GLU A 144 -4.30 15.43 16.84
CA GLU A 144 -3.49 16.67 16.89
C GLU A 144 -2.07 16.40 17.40
#